data_AF-A0A947WFS6-F1
#
_entry.id   AF-A0A947WFS6-F1
#
_cell.length_a   1.000
_cell.length_b   1.000
_cell.length_c   1.000
_cell.angle_alpha   90.00
_cell.angle_beta   90.00
_cell.angle_gamma   90.00
#
_symmetry.space_group_name_H-M   'P 1'
#
loop_
_entity.id
_entity.type
_entity.pdbx_description
1 polymer ?
#
loop_
_entity_poly.entity_id
_entity_poly.type
_entity_poly.pdbx_seq_one_letter_code
_entity_poly.pdbx_strand_id
1 'polypeptide(L)'
;MRGSAFLQAAILVVIGFVLARVFGHDLPARIVWGLAAVFALLGAFWPRGYRPIHGCGRTIGRMAGKLLTYVLLVPLYVVFFAVVAVYLRIRHKDPLRREFLPGIWTYWIPRREKRRDENIGDQFLREDREARERRRPVGAVTRNRESDPA
;
A
#
# COMPACT_ATOMS: atom_id res chain seq x y z
N MET A 1 -11.35 -10.20 30.34
CA MET A 1 -11.53 -10.91 29.04
C MET A 1 -12.95 -11.50 28.84
N ARG A 2 -13.99 -11.02 29.53
CA ARG A 2 -15.38 -11.52 29.41
C ARG A 2 -16.20 -10.83 28.29
N GLY A 3 -15.86 -9.60 27.91
CA GLY A 3 -16.62 -8.81 26.93
C GLY A 3 -16.53 -9.31 25.49
N SER A 4 -15.43 -9.97 25.10
CA SER A 4 -15.25 -10.50 23.74
C SER A 4 -16.17 -11.68 23.43
N ALA A 5 -16.55 -12.48 24.44
CA ALA A 5 -17.48 -13.59 24.27
C ALA A 5 -18.92 -13.10 24.03
N PHE A 6 -19.34 -12.04 24.74
CA PHE A 6 -20.65 -11.41 24.54
C PHE A 6 -20.77 -10.74 23.17
N LEU A 7 -19.70 -10.08 22.70
CA LEU A 7 -19.69 -9.47 21.37
C LEU A 7 -19.84 -10.53 20.27
N GLN A 8 -19.18 -11.68 20.41
CA GLN A 8 -19.31 -12.79 19.47
C GLN A 8 -20.70 -13.43 19.48
N ALA A 9 -21.29 -13.63 20.67
CA ALA A 9 -22.66 -14.12 20.79
C ALA A 9 -23.66 -13.14 20.15
N ALA A 10 -23.50 -11.84 20.38
CA ALA A 10 -24.33 -10.81 19.77
C ALA A 10 -24.18 -10.79 18.24
N ILE A 11 -22.96 -10.89 17.72
CA ILE A 11 -22.69 -10.94 16.27
C ILE A 11 -23.33 -12.19 15.64
N LEU A 12 -23.23 -13.37 16.27
CA LEU A 12 -23.85 -14.60 15.77
C LEU A 12 -25.38 -14.52 15.75
N VAL A 13 -25.99 -13.92 16.78
CA VAL A 13 -27.44 -13.69 16.84
C VAL A 13 -27.89 -12.74 15.73
N VAL A 14 -27.16 -11.64 15.51
CA VAL A 14 -27.48 -10.67 14.44
C VAL A 14 -27.32 -11.29 13.06
N ILE A 15 -26.24 -12.05 12.81
CA ILE A 15 -26.04 -12.75 11.54
C ILE A 15 -27.14 -13.79 11.30
N GLY A 16 -27.52 -14.57 12.32
CA GLY A 16 -28.60 -15.55 12.23
C GLY A 16 -29.97 -14.93 11.96
N PHE A 17 -30.23 -13.75 12.55
CA PHE A 17 -31.45 -12.99 12.32
C PHE A 17 -31.51 -12.40 10.90
N VAL A 18 -30.41 -11.83 10.42
CA VAL A 18 -30.31 -11.26 9.06
C VAL A 18 -30.43 -12.35 7.99
N LEU A 19 -29.80 -13.52 8.18
CA LEU A 19 -29.92 -14.63 7.22
C LEU A 19 -31.34 -15.19 7.14
N ALA A 20 -32.01 -15.35 8.29
CA ALA A 20 -33.40 -15.82 8.34
C ALA A 20 -34.36 -14.84 7.67
N ARG A 21 -34.08 -13.54 7.71
CA ARG A 21 -35.00 -12.51 7.23
C ARG A 21 -34.78 -12.04 5.80
N VAL A 22 -33.55 -12.16 5.28
CA VAL A 22 -33.18 -11.62 3.96
C VAL A 22 -33.20 -12.67 2.85
N PHE A 23 -32.92 -13.96 3.13
CA PHE A 23 -32.62 -14.94 2.06
C PHE A 23 -33.71 -15.96 1.72
N GLY A 24 -34.76 -16.17 2.53
CA GLY A 24 -35.96 -16.94 2.14
C GLY A 24 -35.78 -18.42 1.69
N HIS A 25 -34.56 -18.98 1.73
CA HIS A 25 -34.26 -20.37 1.38
C HIS A 25 -34.17 -21.24 2.65
N ASP A 26 -35.18 -22.08 2.88
CA ASP A 26 -35.39 -22.87 4.12
C ASP A 26 -34.27 -23.88 4.46
N LEU A 27 -33.55 -24.37 3.46
CA LEU A 27 -32.54 -25.43 3.61
C LEU A 27 -31.17 -24.92 4.10
N PRO A 28 -30.56 -23.89 3.48
CA PRO A 28 -29.31 -23.32 3.98
C PRO A 28 -29.48 -22.63 5.35
N ALA A 29 -30.65 -22.04 5.62
CA ALA A 29 -30.92 -21.36 6.89
C ALA A 29 -30.84 -22.29 8.11
N ARG A 30 -31.34 -23.53 8.00
CA ARG A 30 -31.31 -24.54 9.08
C ARG A 30 -29.90 -25.06 9.37
N ILE A 31 -29.08 -25.24 8.32
CA ILE A 31 -27.67 -25.64 8.47
C ILE A 31 -26.90 -24.55 9.20
N VAL A 32 -27.12 -23.28 8.84
CA VAL A 32 -26.45 -22.14 9.50
C VAL A 32 -26.92 -21.96 10.94
N TRP A 33 -28.22 -22.15 11.23
CA TRP A 33 -28.73 -22.11 12.60
C TRP A 33 -28.18 -23.24 13.47
N GLY A 34 -28.10 -24.47 12.94
CA GLY A 34 -27.48 -25.60 13.64
C GLY A 34 -26.00 -25.36 13.93
N LEU A 35 -25.27 -24.83 12.95
CA LEU A 35 -23.86 -24.49 13.10
C LEU A 35 -23.68 -23.35 14.12
N ALA A 36 -24.52 -22.32 14.08
CA ALA A 36 -24.51 -21.22 15.05
C ALA A 36 -24.82 -21.69 16.48
N ALA A 37 -25.79 -22.59 16.66
CA ALA A 37 -26.13 -23.19 17.95
C ALA A 37 -24.97 -24.02 18.51
N VAL A 38 -24.32 -24.83 17.66
CA VAL A 38 -23.14 -25.62 18.04
C VAL A 38 -21.98 -24.70 18.44
N PHE A 39 -21.69 -23.65 17.67
CA PHE A 39 -20.63 -22.69 18.02
C PHE A 39 -20.95 -21.88 19.29
N ALA A 40 -22.22 -21.56 19.54
CA ALA A 40 -22.66 -20.89 20.77
C ALA A 40 -22.53 -21.81 22.01
N LEU A 41 -22.94 -23.08 21.89
CA LEU A 41 -22.78 -24.08 22.95
C LEU A 41 -21.31 -24.37 23.25
N LEU A 42 -20.48 -24.49 22.21
CA LEU A 42 -19.04 -24.73 22.35
C LEU A 42 -18.31 -23.53 22.98
N GLY A 43 -18.74 -22.30 22.66
CA GLY A 43 -18.24 -21.07 23.27
C GLY A 43 -18.67 -20.90 24.73
N ALA A 44 -19.87 -21.36 25.10
CA ALA A 44 -20.40 -21.29 26.47
C ALA A 44 -19.77 -22.33 27.40
N PHE A 45 -19.58 -23.58 26.94
CA PHE A 45 -19.09 -24.67 27.78
C PHE A 45 -17.56 -24.78 27.83
N TRP A 46 -16.81 -24.28 26.84
CA TRP A 46 -15.35 -24.49 26.78
C TRP A 46 -14.52 -23.27 26.35
N PRO A 47 -14.35 -22.25 27.21
CA PRO A 47 -13.63 -21.01 26.87
C PRO A 47 -12.14 -21.20 26.55
N ARG A 48 -11.51 -22.29 27.04
CA ARG A 48 -10.10 -22.63 26.74
C ARG A 48 -9.91 -23.25 25.34
N GLY A 49 -10.89 -23.99 24.82
CA GLY A 49 -10.86 -24.58 23.47
C GLY A 49 -11.16 -23.58 22.36
N TYR A 50 -11.67 -22.39 22.71
CA TYR A 50 -12.10 -21.36 21.77
C TYR A 50 -10.94 -20.51 21.19
N ARG A 51 -9.76 -20.50 21.85
CA ARG A 51 -8.56 -19.78 21.40
C ARG A 51 -8.09 -20.18 19.99
N PRO A 52 -7.91 -21.48 19.65
CA PRO A 52 -7.46 -21.88 18.32
C PRO A 52 -8.48 -21.55 17.21
N ILE A 53 -9.78 -21.71 17.50
CA ILE A 53 -10.85 -21.40 16.55
C ILE A 53 -10.87 -19.91 16.21
N HIS A 54 -10.72 -19.05 17.22
CA HIS A 54 -10.69 -17.60 17.03
C HIS A 54 -9.44 -17.14 16.26
N GLY A 55 -8.31 -17.84 16.44
CA GLY A 55 -7.09 -17.64 15.65
C GLY A 55 -7.31 -18.02 14.18
N CYS A 56 -7.93 -19.17 13.93
CA CYS A 56 -8.25 -19.65 12.59
C CYS A 56 -9.21 -18.69 11.85
N GLY A 57 -10.30 -18.28 12.51
CA GLY A 57 -11.26 -17.33 11.95
C GLY A 57 -10.63 -15.97 11.60
N ARG A 58 -9.70 -15.47 12.42
CA ARG A 58 -8.98 -14.22 12.12
C ARG A 58 -8.01 -14.37 10.95
N THR A 59 -7.45 -15.56 10.74
CA THR A 59 -6.59 -15.83 9.58
C THR A 59 -7.42 -15.96 8.32
N ILE A 60 -8.53 -16.71 8.35
CA ILE A 60 -9.48 -16.82 7.23
C ILE A 60 -10.05 -15.45 6.89
N GLY A 61 -10.49 -14.66 7.86
CA GLY A 61 -11.02 -13.31 7.63
C GLY A 61 -9.97 -12.37 7.00
N ARG A 62 -8.70 -12.46 7.41
CA ARG A 62 -7.61 -11.70 6.77
C ARG A 62 -7.33 -12.18 5.35
N MET A 63 -7.36 -13.49 5.10
CA MET A 63 -7.17 -14.03 3.75
C MET A 63 -8.34 -13.67 2.83
N ALA A 64 -9.57 -13.81 3.31
CA ALA A 64 -10.79 -13.41 2.60
C ALA A 64 -10.79 -11.90 2.32
N GLY A 65 -10.40 -11.07 3.29
CA GLY A 65 -10.25 -9.63 3.10
C GLY A 65 -9.24 -9.29 2.01
N LYS A 66 -8.03 -9.88 2.07
CA LYS A 66 -7.01 -9.70 1.02
C LYS A 66 -7.52 -10.17 -0.34
N LEU A 67 -8.10 -11.36 -0.39
CA LEU A 67 -8.63 -11.95 -1.62
C LEU A 67 -9.71 -11.04 -2.22
N LEU A 68 -10.65 -10.56 -1.40
CA LEU A 68 -11.69 -9.63 -1.82
C LEU A 68 -11.10 -8.32 -2.35
N THR A 69 -10.09 -7.76 -1.68
CA THR A 69 -9.39 -6.58 -2.17
C THR A 69 -8.77 -6.83 -3.55
N TYR A 70 -8.05 -7.94 -3.74
CA TYR A 70 -7.46 -8.26 -5.05
C TYR A 70 -8.53 -8.50 -6.12
N VAL A 71 -9.57 -9.27 -5.79
CA VAL A 71 -10.68 -9.58 -6.69
C VAL A 71 -11.44 -8.32 -7.09
N LEU A 72 -11.52 -7.30 -6.23
CA LEU A 72 -12.16 -6.04 -6.59
C LEU A 72 -11.21 -5.11 -7.35
N LEU A 73 -9.97 -4.99 -6.87
CA LEU A 73 -9.00 -4.01 -7.38
C LEU A 73 -8.43 -4.40 -8.74
N VAL A 74 -8.14 -5.67 -8.98
CA VAL A 74 -7.56 -6.15 -10.24
C VAL A 74 -8.47 -5.90 -11.44
N PRO A 75 -9.73 -6.39 -11.47
CA PRO A 75 -10.61 -6.13 -12.60
C PRO A 75 -10.95 -4.64 -12.72
N LEU A 76 -11.13 -3.92 -11.61
CA LEU A 76 -11.35 -2.47 -11.65
C LEU A 76 -10.17 -1.76 -12.32
N TYR A 77 -8.94 -2.09 -11.91
CA TYR A 77 -7.71 -1.55 -12.48
C TYR A 77 -7.62 -1.89 -13.96
N VAL A 78 -7.77 -3.16 -14.33
CA VAL A 78 -7.65 -3.61 -15.72
C VAL A 78 -8.70 -2.92 -16.59
N VAL A 79 -9.97 -2.88 -16.17
CA VAL A 79 -11.04 -2.24 -16.94
C VAL A 79 -10.75 -0.75 -17.12
N PHE A 80 -10.44 -0.04 -16.04
CA PHE A 80 -10.25 1.41 -16.11
C PHE A 80 -8.99 1.79 -16.88
N PHE A 81 -7.84 1.18 -16.56
CA PHE A 81 -6.58 1.50 -17.21
C PHE A 81 -6.49 0.96 -18.63
N ALA A 82 -7.06 -0.22 -18.94
CA ALA A 82 -7.06 -0.72 -20.31
C ALA A 82 -7.91 0.17 -21.21
N VAL A 83 -9.09 0.60 -20.76
CA VAL A 83 -9.94 1.52 -21.53
C VAL A 83 -9.22 2.84 -21.78
N VAL A 84 -8.59 3.42 -20.74
CA VAL A 84 -7.80 4.65 -20.89
C VAL A 84 -6.60 4.44 -21.84
N ALA A 85 -5.88 3.33 -21.73
CA ALA A 85 -4.74 3.02 -22.59
C ALA A 85 -5.17 2.86 -24.06
N VAL A 86 -6.30 2.18 -24.31
CA VAL A 86 -6.88 2.05 -25.66
C VAL A 86 -7.29 3.42 -26.19
N TYR A 87 -7.97 4.24 -25.39
CA TYR A 87 -8.37 5.59 -25.78
C TYR A 87 -7.17 6.47 -26.16
N LEU A 88 -6.10 6.46 -25.35
CA LEU A 88 -4.87 7.21 -25.60
C LEU A 88 -4.18 6.73 -26.89
N ARG A 89 -4.16 5.42 -27.13
CA ARG A 89 -3.59 4.81 -28.34
C ARG A 89 -4.35 5.22 -29.60
N ILE A 90 -5.68 5.25 -29.55
CA ILE A 90 -6.52 5.72 -30.68
C ILE A 90 -6.29 7.21 -30.95
N ARG A 91 -6.06 8.02 -29.90
CA ARG A 91 -5.81 9.46 -30.04
C ARG A 91 -4.36 9.80 -30.41
N HIS A 92 -3.47 8.80 -30.59
CA HIS A 92 -2.04 9.00 -30.79
C HIS A 92 -1.39 9.93 -29.75
N LYS A 93 -1.96 10.02 -28.54
CA LYS A 93 -1.40 10.82 -27.46
C LYS A 93 -0.56 9.89 -26.58
N ASP A 94 0.75 10.04 -26.64
CA ASP A 94 1.66 9.40 -25.70
C ASP A 94 1.96 10.36 -24.52
N PRO A 95 1.26 10.23 -23.39
CA PRO A 95 1.50 11.10 -22.23
C PRO A 95 2.89 10.89 -21.62
N LEU A 96 3.54 9.77 -21.89
CA LEU A 96 4.87 9.44 -21.38
C LEU A 96 5.99 9.77 -22.37
N ARG A 97 5.67 10.24 -23.59
CA ARG A 97 6.64 10.49 -24.68
C ARG A 97 7.72 9.40 -24.69
N ARG A 98 7.29 8.14 -24.75
CA ARG A 98 8.17 6.95 -24.74
C ARG A 98 8.98 6.81 -26.02
N GLU A 99 8.67 7.60 -27.04
CA GLU A 99 9.53 7.76 -28.20
C GLU A 99 10.90 8.27 -27.74
N PHE A 100 11.91 7.42 -27.91
CA PHE A 100 13.29 7.80 -27.70
C PHE A 100 13.63 8.84 -28.76
N LEU A 101 13.94 10.09 -28.38
CA LEU A 101 14.40 11.10 -29.34
C LEU A 101 15.93 10.94 -29.53
N PRO A 102 16.40 10.27 -30.59
CA PRO A 102 17.83 10.19 -30.87
C PRO A 102 18.36 11.60 -31.12
N GLY A 103 19.36 12.02 -30.35
CA GLY A 103 20.00 13.34 -30.50
C GLY A 103 19.55 14.40 -29.51
N ILE A 104 18.64 14.11 -28.59
CA ILE A 104 18.39 15.00 -27.44
C ILE A 104 19.42 14.72 -26.35
N TRP A 105 20.02 15.79 -25.82
CA TRP A 105 20.92 15.74 -24.67
C TRP A 105 20.22 15.06 -23.50
N THR A 106 20.70 13.88 -23.15
CA THR A 106 20.22 13.17 -21.98
C THR A 106 20.78 13.84 -20.73
N TYR A 107 19.95 13.95 -19.68
CA TYR A 107 20.43 14.30 -18.33
C TYR A 107 21.33 13.20 -17.73
N TRP A 108 21.54 12.09 -18.44
CA TRP A 108 22.54 11.11 -18.05
C TRP A 108 23.94 11.72 -18.09
N ILE A 109 24.44 12.00 -16.90
CA ILE A 109 25.85 12.31 -16.69
C ILE A 109 26.61 10.99 -16.81
N PRO A 110 27.59 10.87 -17.74
CA PRO A 110 28.41 9.68 -17.84
C PRO A 110 29.11 9.46 -16.50
N ARG A 111 28.95 8.26 -15.95
CA ARG A 111 29.61 7.90 -14.69
C ARG A 111 31.11 7.86 -14.94
N ARG A 112 31.88 8.67 -14.21
CA ARG A 112 33.35 8.59 -14.26
C ARG A 112 33.77 7.19 -13.82
N GLU A 113 34.74 6.61 -14.54
CA GLU A 113 35.33 5.33 -14.17
C GLU A 113 35.90 5.43 -12.76
N LYS A 114 35.43 4.54 -11.89
CA LYS A 114 35.88 4.49 -10.50
C LYS A 114 37.25 3.83 -10.47
N ARG A 115 38.27 4.47 -9.89
CA ARG A 115 39.57 3.85 -9.67
C ARG A 115 39.36 2.60 -8.82
N ARG A 116 39.94 1.47 -9.23
CA ARG A 116 39.69 0.12 -8.68
C ARG A 116 39.96 0.04 -7.15
N ASP A 117 40.73 0.96 -6.62
CA ASP A 117 41.24 0.93 -5.24
C ASP A 117 40.56 1.97 -4.32
N GLU A 118 39.55 2.70 -4.79
CA GLU A 118 38.90 3.76 -4.01
C GLU A 118 37.64 3.27 -3.29
N ASN A 119 37.72 3.25 -1.95
CA ASN A 119 36.58 2.99 -1.08
C ASN A 119 35.57 4.14 -1.20
N ILE A 120 34.27 3.81 -1.26
CA ILE A 120 33.19 4.81 -1.47
C ILE A 120 33.21 5.89 -0.38
N GLY A 121 33.54 5.51 0.86
CA GLY A 121 33.64 6.45 1.98
C GLY A 121 34.69 7.55 1.76
N ASP A 122 35.85 7.19 1.23
CA ASP A 122 36.95 8.13 1.02
C ASP A 122 36.64 9.13 -0.11
N GLN A 123 35.91 8.68 -1.13
CA GLN A 123 35.41 9.54 -2.19
C GLN A 123 34.46 10.61 -1.64
N PHE A 124 33.47 10.21 -0.83
CA PHE A 124 32.53 11.15 -0.22
C PHE A 124 33.22 12.16 0.70
N LEU A 125 34.21 11.73 1.51
CA LEU A 125 34.95 12.62 2.40
C LEU A 125 35.79 13.65 1.63
N ARG A 126 36.34 13.28 0.47
CA ARG A 126 37.04 14.21 -0.42
C ARG A 126 36.10 15.21 -1.06
N GLU A 127 34.98 14.75 -1.63
CA GLU A 127 33.98 15.62 -2.23
C GLU A 127 33.38 16.61 -1.22
N ASP A 128 33.13 16.19 0.03
CA ASP A 128 32.66 17.08 1.11
C ASP A 128 33.74 18.10 1.51
N ARG A 129 35.01 17.71 1.56
CA ARG A 129 36.12 18.63 1.88
C ARG A 129 36.29 19.69 0.79
N GLU A 130 36.30 19.29 -0.48
CA GLU A 130 36.36 20.20 -1.63
C GLU A 130 35.14 21.13 -1.69
N ALA A 131 33.94 20.62 -1.37
CA ALA A 131 32.73 21.42 -1.32
C ALA A 131 32.78 22.47 -0.20
N ARG A 132 33.41 22.17 0.95
CA ARG A 132 33.62 23.15 2.03
C ARG A 132 34.65 24.20 1.66
N GLU A 133 35.72 23.83 0.97
CA GLU A 133 36.75 24.75 0.48
C GLU A 133 36.22 25.71 -0.59
N ARG A 134 35.32 25.24 -1.47
CA ARG A 134 34.69 26.09 -2.50
C ARG A 134 33.54 26.95 -1.99
N ARG A 135 32.97 26.66 -0.82
CA ARG A 135 31.86 27.46 -0.28
C ARG A 135 32.39 28.76 0.29
N ARG A 136 31.97 29.88 -0.31
CA ARG A 136 32.00 31.19 0.36
C ARG A 136 31.15 31.12 1.63
N PRO A 137 31.53 31.80 2.72
CA PRO A 137 30.71 31.85 3.93
C PRO A 137 29.33 32.40 3.59
N VAL A 138 28.29 31.64 3.92
CA VAL A 138 26.90 32.03 3.74
C VAL A 138 26.64 33.21 4.67
N GLY A 139 26.54 34.41 4.09
CA GLY A 139 26.47 35.67 4.83
C GLY A 139 27.58 36.68 4.52
N ALA A 140 28.48 36.40 3.58
CA ALA A 140 29.36 37.43 3.02
C ALA A 140 28.51 38.46 2.26
N VAL A 141 28.01 39.47 2.98
CA VAL A 141 27.39 40.67 2.43
C VAL A 141 28.40 41.28 1.46
N THR A 142 28.07 41.28 0.17
CA THR A 142 28.76 42.07 -0.85
C THR A 142 28.54 43.54 -0.46
N ARG A 143 29.43 44.09 0.37
CA ARG A 143 29.47 45.52 0.62
C ARG A 143 30.14 46.17 -0.59
N ASN A 144 29.44 47.14 -1.17
CA ASN A 144 29.82 48.04 -2.28
C ASN A 144 29.32 47.54 -3.65
N ARG A 145 28.53 48.30 -4.41
CA ARG A 145 28.71 49.72 -4.74
C ARG A 145 27.35 50.37 -5.07
N GLU A 146 26.80 51.16 -4.15
CA GLU A 146 25.69 52.07 -4.44
C GLU A 146 25.99 53.39 -3.74
N SER A 147 26.91 54.15 -4.33
CA SER A 147 27.13 55.56 -4.07
C SER A 147 28.10 56.07 -5.14
N ASP A 148 27.57 56.29 -6.35
CA ASP A 148 28.15 57.27 -7.26
C ASP A 148 27.00 58.15 -7.77
N PRO A 149 26.73 59.29 -7.12
CA PRO A 149 25.98 60.38 -7.69
C PRO A 149 26.96 61.42 -8.25
N ALA A 150 27.05 61.53 -9.58
CA ALA A 150 27.42 62.75 -10.31
C ALA A 150 27.18 62.54 -11.82
#